data_AF-A0A961DNV4-F1
#
_entry.id   AF-A0A961DNV4-F1
#
_cell.length_a   1.000
_cell.length_b   1.000
_cell.length_c   1.000
_cell.angle_alpha   90.00
_cell.angle_beta   90.00
_cell.angle_gamma   90.00
#
_symmetry.space_group_name_H-M   'P 1'
#
loop_
_entity.id
_entity.type
_entity.pdbx_description
1 polymer ?
#
loop_
_entity_poly.entity_id
_entity_poly.type
_entity_poly.pdbx_seq_one_letter_code
_entity_poly.pdbx_strand_id
1 'polypeptide(L)'
;MNDPTPDSTTDVLEADWQRRVVGRSLRSATERSVDRGYSLILAAQKVIERSNGADVTVQEIADEAGQSLRTLYQYFESKDDLLLAVFEEAMRIYARMIT
;
A
#
# COMPACT_ATOMS: atom_id res chain seq x y z
N MET A 1 -15.96 25.14 35.83
CA MET A 1 -16.59 23.84 35.49
C MET A 1 -16.16 23.56 34.06
N ASN A 2 -15.34 22.56 33.83
CA ASN A 2 -14.74 22.28 32.52
C ASN A 2 -15.84 22.04 31.48
N ASP A 3 -15.75 22.74 30.36
CA ASP A 3 -16.52 22.47 29.15
C ASP A 3 -16.00 21.15 28.55
N PRO A 4 -16.84 20.16 28.21
CA PRO A 4 -16.34 18.95 27.57
C PRO A 4 -15.99 19.31 26.12
N THR A 5 -14.70 19.29 25.79
CA THR A 5 -14.25 19.28 24.40
C THR A 5 -14.85 18.05 23.71
N PRO A 6 -15.69 18.20 22.67
CA PRO A 6 -16.16 17.06 21.90
C PRO A 6 -15.00 16.56 21.05
N ASP A 7 -14.41 15.43 21.41
CA ASP A 7 -13.47 14.70 20.56
C ASP A 7 -14.28 14.09 19.40
N SER A 8 -14.46 14.91 18.36
CA SER A 8 -15.54 14.84 17.38
C SER A 8 -15.02 14.37 16.03
N THR A 9 -14.77 13.07 15.93
CA THR A 9 -14.71 12.41 14.61
C THR A 9 -15.89 11.46 14.41
N THR A 10 -16.43 10.89 15.49
CA THR A 10 -17.50 9.87 15.41
C THR A 10 -18.91 10.47 15.44
N ASP A 11 -19.06 11.72 15.89
CA ASP A 11 -20.36 12.41 16.05
C ASP A 11 -20.85 13.13 14.77
N VAL A 12 -20.03 13.16 13.70
CA VAL A 12 -20.26 14.00 12.49
C VAL A 12 -21.17 13.33 11.45
N LEU A 13 -21.47 12.04 11.59
CA LEU A 13 -22.30 11.29 10.64
C LEU A 13 -23.69 11.05 11.24
N GLU A 14 -24.49 12.12 11.24
CA GLU A 14 -25.83 12.21 11.84
C GLU A 14 -26.86 11.29 11.17
N ALA A 15 -26.71 11.00 9.88
CA ALA A 15 -27.66 10.18 9.13
C ALA A 15 -27.07 8.84 8.63
N ASP A 16 -27.85 7.76 8.71
CA ASP A 16 -27.44 6.42 8.29
C ASP A 16 -26.96 6.36 6.83
N TRP A 17 -27.49 7.22 5.95
CA TRP A 17 -27.04 7.29 4.56
C TRP A 17 -25.62 7.86 4.42
N GLN A 18 -25.23 8.83 5.26
CA GLN A 18 -23.88 9.40 5.27
C GLN A 18 -22.86 8.35 5.71
N ARG A 19 -23.17 7.60 6.77
CA ARG A 19 -22.35 6.47 7.24
C ARG A 19 -22.13 5.43 6.14
N ARG A 20 -23.19 5.07 5.40
CA ARG A 20 -23.08 4.12 4.28
C ARG A 20 -22.23 4.65 3.12
N VAL A 21 -22.38 5.92 2.75
CA VAL A 21 -21.62 6.55 1.66
C VAL A 21 -20.14 6.66 2.01
N VAL A 22 -19.82 7.17 3.20
CA VAL A 22 -18.45 7.29 3.71
C VAL A 22 -17.81 5.90 3.86
N GLY A 23 -18.54 4.92 4.41
CA GLY A 23 -18.04 3.56 4.53
C GLY A 23 -17.71 2.92 3.18
N ARG A 24 -18.50 3.20 2.13
CA ARG A 24 -18.21 2.72 0.76
C ARG A 24 -16.98 3.42 0.18
N SER A 25 -16.86 4.73 0.32
CA SER A 25 -15.72 5.47 -0.23
C SER A 25 -14.41 5.05 0.44
N LEU A 26 -14.40 4.89 1.77
CA LEU A 26 -13.24 4.41 2.52
C LEU A 26 -12.82 3.00 2.10
N ARG A 27 -13.76 2.04 2.00
CA ARG A 27 -13.44 0.69 1.49
C ARG A 27 -12.80 0.74 0.10
N SER A 28 -13.39 1.51 -0.81
CA SER A 28 -12.82 1.66 -2.16
C SER A 28 -11.44 2.33 -2.15
N ALA A 29 -11.19 3.24 -1.20
CA ALA A 29 -9.89 3.89 -1.05
C ALA A 29 -8.85 2.90 -0.49
N THR A 30 -9.24 2.08 0.49
CA THR A 30 -8.42 1.00 1.03
C THR A 30 -8.06 -0.01 -0.05
N GLU A 31 -9.04 -0.50 -0.84
CA GLU A 31 -8.80 -1.42 -1.96
C GLU A 31 -7.80 -0.84 -2.96
N ARG A 32 -8.01 0.41 -3.41
CA ARG A 32 -7.07 1.08 -4.32
C ARG A 32 -5.67 1.26 -3.72
N SER A 33 -5.57 1.48 -2.41
CA SER A 33 -4.29 1.58 -1.71
C SER A 33 -3.56 0.24 -1.74
N VAL A 34 -4.27 -0.85 -1.43
CA VAL A 34 -3.71 -2.21 -1.47
C VAL A 34 -3.28 -2.58 -2.89
N ASP A 35 -4.12 -2.34 -3.89
CA ASP A 35 -3.80 -2.64 -5.30
C ASP A 35 -2.55 -1.90 -5.78
N ARG A 36 -2.41 -0.62 -5.38
CA ARG A 36 -1.21 0.16 -5.72
C ARG A 36 0.05 -0.34 -5.02
N GLY A 37 -0.04 -0.64 -3.72
CA GLY A 37 1.07 -1.26 -3.00
C GLY A 37 1.50 -2.57 -3.65
N TYR A 38 0.53 -3.41 -4.04
CA TYR A 38 0.80 -4.66 -4.74
C TYR A 38 1.43 -4.46 -6.12
N SER A 39 1.00 -3.44 -6.88
CA SER A 39 1.62 -3.12 -8.18
C SER A 39 3.10 -2.73 -8.07
N LEU A 40 3.48 -2.04 -6.99
CA LEU A 40 4.88 -1.69 -6.71
C LEU A 40 5.70 -2.94 -6.37
N ILE A 41 5.14 -3.89 -5.61
CA ILE A 41 5.78 -5.18 -5.31
C ILE A 41 6.02 -5.98 -6.59
N LEU A 42 5.01 -6.10 -7.47
CA LEU A 42 5.16 -6.79 -8.75
C LEU A 42 6.19 -6.12 -9.66
N ALA A 43 6.24 -4.79 -9.68
CA ALA A 43 7.26 -4.05 -10.41
C ALA A 43 8.65 -4.36 -9.86
N ALA A 44 8.84 -4.33 -8.54
CA ALA A 44 10.10 -4.64 -7.90
C ALA A 44 10.60 -6.06 -8.26
N GLN A 45 9.71 -7.07 -8.21
CA GLN A 45 10.03 -8.43 -8.63
C GLN A 45 10.56 -8.48 -10.06
N LYS A 46 9.88 -7.83 -11.01
CA LYS A 46 10.32 -7.79 -12.42
C LYS A 46 11.68 -7.13 -12.58
N VAL A 47 11.94 -6.03 -11.87
CA VAL A 47 13.25 -5.34 -11.95
C VAL A 47 14.35 -6.23 -11.39
N ILE A 48 14.14 -6.87 -10.23
CA ILE A 48 15.10 -7.80 -9.61
C ILE A 48 15.39 -9.00 -10.53
N GLU A 49 14.36 -9.58 -11.13
CA GLU A 49 14.53 -10.70 -12.08
C GLU A 49 15.38 -10.30 -13.29
N ARG A 50 15.13 -9.10 -13.85
CA ARG A 50 15.91 -8.59 -14.98
C ARG A 50 17.32 -8.16 -14.61
N SER A 51 17.56 -7.69 -13.38
CA SER A 51 18.88 -7.24 -12.94
C SER A 51 19.85 -8.41 -12.72
N ASN A 52 19.37 -9.66 -12.70
CA ASN A 52 20.17 -10.87 -12.51
C ASN A 52 21.07 -10.79 -11.26
N GLY A 53 20.54 -10.20 -10.18
CA GLY A 53 21.26 -10.02 -8.91
C GLY A 53 22.16 -8.78 -8.83
N ALA A 54 22.15 -7.91 -9.84
CA ALA A 54 22.76 -6.59 -9.72
C ALA A 54 21.95 -5.67 -8.77
N ASP A 55 22.62 -4.66 -8.23
CA ASP A 55 21.99 -3.70 -7.33
C ASP A 55 20.86 -2.94 -8.04
N VAL A 56 19.71 -2.86 -7.37
CA VAL A 56 18.47 -2.32 -7.94
C VAL A 56 18.13 -1.00 -7.27
N THR A 57 17.68 -0.01 -8.02
CA THR A 57 17.30 1.28 -7.47
C THR A 57 15.79 1.41 -7.29
N VAL A 58 15.37 2.19 -6.29
CA VAL A 58 13.96 2.56 -6.10
C VAL A 58 13.38 3.35 -7.27
N GLN A 59 14.25 4.06 -8.02
CA GLN A 59 13.84 4.80 -9.21
C GLN A 59 13.42 3.86 -10.34
N GLU A 60 14.23 2.83 -10.63
CA GLU A 60 13.90 1.83 -11.66
C GLU A 60 12.58 1.10 -11.35
N ILE A 61 12.32 0.82 -10.06
CA ILE A 61 11.08 0.19 -9.62
C ILE A 61 9.88 1.13 -9.79
N ALA A 62 10.04 2.41 -9.41
CA ALA A 62 8.99 3.41 -9.60
C ALA A 62 8.64 3.56 -11.09
N ASP A 63 9.66 3.59 -11.96
CA ASP A 63 9.50 3.69 -13.41
C ASP A 63 8.80 2.44 -13.99
N GLU A 64 9.19 1.24 -13.56
CA GLU A 64 8.51 -0.02 -13.96
C GLU A 64 7.03 -0.05 -13.53
N ALA A 65 6.71 0.53 -12.36
CA ALA A 65 5.34 0.62 -11.86
C ALA A 65 4.54 1.79 -12.51
N GLY A 66 5.17 2.64 -13.32
CA GLY A 66 4.57 3.87 -13.82
C GLY A 66 4.16 4.84 -12.71
N GLN A 67 4.85 4.82 -11.57
CA GLN A 67 4.60 5.66 -10.41
C GLN A 67 5.74 6.66 -10.20
N SER A 68 5.44 7.77 -9.53
CA SER A 68 6.51 8.68 -9.08
C SER A 68 7.26 8.08 -7.88
N LEU A 69 8.52 8.47 -7.69
CA LEU A 69 9.29 8.10 -6.50
C LEU A 69 8.61 8.56 -5.21
N ARG A 70 7.99 9.75 -5.22
CA ARG A 70 7.17 10.24 -4.09
C ARG A 70 6.02 9.29 -3.78
N THR A 71 5.33 8.80 -4.80
CA THR A 71 4.23 7.84 -4.62
C THR A 71 4.76 6.53 -4.06
N LEU A 72 5.88 6.01 -4.54
CA LEU A 72 6.51 4.81 -3.98
C LEU A 72 6.78 4.97 -2.48
N TYR A 73 7.38 6.10 -2.07
CA TYR A 73 7.65 6.39 -0.67
C TYR A 73 6.41 6.68 0.20
N GLN A 74 5.22 6.82 -0.39
CA GLN A 74 3.97 6.81 0.38
C GLN A 74 3.53 5.40 0.80
N TYR A 75 4.02 4.37 0.11
CA TYR A 75 3.69 2.96 0.40
C TYR A 75 4.81 2.24 1.15
N PHE A 76 6.07 2.59 0.90
CA PHE A 76 7.23 1.96 1.53
C PHE A 76 8.18 3.00 2.10
N GLU A 77 8.61 2.83 3.34
CA GLU A 77 9.45 3.82 4.04
C GLU A 77 10.88 3.86 3.49
N SER A 78 11.35 2.75 2.91
CA SER A 78 12.71 2.60 2.40
C SER A 78 12.81 1.55 1.30
N LYS A 79 13.99 1.44 0.67
CA LYS A 79 14.31 0.32 -0.25
C LYS A 79 14.21 -1.02 0.48
N ASP A 80 14.69 -1.09 1.72
CA ASP A 80 14.70 -2.33 2.50
C ASP A 80 13.28 -2.77 2.89
N ASP A 81 12.41 -1.82 3.23
CA ASP A 81 10.99 -2.07 3.50
C ASP A 81 10.26 -2.62 2.27
N LEU A 82 10.51 -2.03 1.09
CA LEU A 82 10.01 -2.55 -0.18
C LEU A 82 10.53 -3.96 -0.48
N LEU A 83 11.83 -4.22 -0.29
CA LEU A 83 12.43 -5.53 -0.52
C LEU A 83 11.91 -6.58 0.47
N LEU A 84 11.67 -6.19 1.72
CA LEU A 84 11.04 -7.06 2.71
C LEU A 84 9.63 -7.44 2.25
N ALA A 85 8.82 -6.49 1.80
CA ALA A 85 7.47 -6.77 1.27
C ALA A 85 7.50 -7.69 0.05
N VAL A 86 8.48 -7.53 -0.85
CA VAL A 86 8.71 -8.46 -1.98
C VAL A 86 9.03 -9.87 -1.50
N PHE A 87 9.87 -10.00 -0.48
CA PHE A 87 10.21 -11.28 0.12
C PHE A 87 9.00 -11.94 0.80
N GLU A 88 8.23 -11.18 1.58
CA GLU A 88 6.99 -11.65 2.21
C GLU A 88 5.98 -12.15 1.18
N GLU A 89 5.81 -11.41 0.08
CA GLU A 89 4.95 -11.81 -1.04
C GLU A 89 5.39 -13.13 -1.65
N ALA A 90 6.69 -13.28 -1.95
CA ALA A 90 7.24 -14.51 -2.49
C ALA A 90 7.03 -15.70 -1.53
N MET A 91 7.31 -15.52 -0.24
CA MET A 91 7.08 -16.55 0.78
C MET A 91 5.62 -16.94 0.91
N ARG A 92 4.70 -15.97 0.80
CA ARG A 92 3.25 -16.24 0.81
C ARG A 92 2.82 -17.08 -0.40
N ILE A 93 3.38 -16.82 -1.58
CA ILE A 93 3.13 -17.60 -2.79
C ILE A 93 3.66 -19.03 -2.61
N TYR A 94 4.90 -19.20 -2.15
CA TYR A 94 5.49 -20.51 -1.89
C TYR A 94 4.68 -21.32 -0.86
N ALA A 95 4.25 -20.70 0.23
CA ALA A 95 3.42 -21.37 1.24
C ALA A 95 2.11 -21.91 0.64
N ARG A 96 1.50 -21.15 -0.28
CA ARG A 96 0.26 -21.51 -0.98
C ARG A 96 0.44 -22.64 -1.99
N MET A 97 1.67 -22.98 -2.37
CA MET A 97 1.97 -24.12 -3.24
C MET A 97 2.11 -25.44 -2.46
N ILE A 98 2.35 -25.37 -1.15
CA ILE A 98 2.64 -26.54 -0.30
C ILE A 98 1.40 -27.00 0.49
N THR A 99 0.38 -26.15 0.62
CA THR A 99 -0.90 -26.45 1.31
C THR A 99 -2.00 -26.67 0.29
#